data_AF-A0A821LNF4-F1
#
_entry.id   AF-A0A821LNF4-F1
#
_cell.length_a   1.000
_cell.length_b   1.000
_cell.length_c   1.000
_cell.angle_alpha   90.00
_cell.angle_beta   90.00
_cell.angle_gamma   90.00
#
_symmetry.space_group_name_H-M   'P 1'
#
loop_
_entity.id
_entity.type
_entity.pdbx_description
1 polymer ?
#
loop_
_entity_poly.entity_id
_entity_poly.type
_entity_poly.pdbx_seq_one_letter_code
_entity_poly.pdbx_strand_id
1 'polypeptide(L)'
;MNKTKNVPTRTIKITFSDPENRNTFVHTGLQVDSMHFIAEAANQNIKPVQCYICLKYNHVAKYCKTKQQICARCGGNHRIEQCAAASDVVKCCNCNGSHIATSSECATYKEQEKRINNLVNQCSAPNIPTTSAPAIHDLNEFPSLPNLLQRQQERIHNELFDEIIN
;
A
#
# COMPACT_ATOMS: atom_id res chain seq x y z
N MET A 1 -17.88 -1.80 15.17
CA MET A 1 -18.68 -1.92 13.92
C MET A 1 -19.05 -3.38 13.75
N ASN A 2 -20.33 -3.72 13.95
CA ASN A 2 -20.84 -5.09 13.79
C ASN A 2 -20.72 -5.53 12.32
N LYS A 3 -19.80 -6.46 12.02
CA LYS A 3 -19.71 -7.15 10.74
C LYS A 3 -20.70 -8.31 10.73
N THR A 4 -21.98 -8.06 10.52
CA THR A 4 -23.04 -9.09 10.55
C THR A 4 -23.58 -9.48 9.16
N LYS A 5 -22.76 -9.36 8.11
CA LYS A 5 -23.08 -9.91 6.79
C LYS A 5 -21.82 -10.53 6.18
N ASN A 6 -21.86 -11.83 5.93
CA ASN A 6 -20.76 -12.59 5.33
C ASN A 6 -20.77 -12.35 3.81
N VAL A 7 -20.32 -11.17 3.40
CA VAL A 7 -20.25 -10.77 1.99
C VAL A 7 -18.87 -11.19 1.45
N PRO A 8 -18.80 -11.91 0.31
CA PRO A 8 -17.53 -12.29 -0.29
C PRO A 8 -16.70 -11.05 -0.61
N THR A 9 -15.42 -11.07 -0.21
CA THR A 9 -14.50 -9.94 -0.34
C THR A 9 -13.49 -10.20 -1.45
N ARG A 10 -13.35 -9.25 -2.37
CA ARG A 10 -12.42 -9.35 -3.52
C ARG A 10 -10.99 -8.90 -3.21
N THR A 11 -10.78 -8.23 -2.08
CA THR A 11 -9.50 -7.64 -1.70
C THR A 11 -9.22 -7.85 -0.22
N ILE A 12 -8.09 -8.48 0.08
CA ILE A 12 -7.60 -8.63 1.45
C ILE A 12 -6.43 -7.67 1.67
N LYS A 13 -6.38 -7.07 2.87
CA LYS A 13 -5.22 -6.28 3.30
C LYS A 13 -4.46 -7.08 4.34
N ILE A 14 -3.22 -7.43 4.03
CA ILE A 14 -2.32 -8.12 4.94
C ILE A 14 -1.31 -7.10 5.47
N THR A 15 -1.10 -7.09 6.78
CA THR A 15 -0.17 -6.19 7.46
C THR A 15 0.95 -6.99 8.10
N PHE A 16 2.18 -6.56 7.88
CA PHE A 16 3.37 -7.15 8.47
C PHE A 16 3.95 -6.17 9.49
N SER A 17 4.44 -6.70 10.61
CA SER A 17 5.22 -5.90 11.57
C SER A 17 6.63 -5.61 11.04
N ASP A 18 7.16 -6.51 10.20
CA ASP A 18 8.51 -6.47 9.67
C ASP A 18 8.52 -6.15 8.15
N PRO A 19 9.32 -5.16 7.70
CA PRO A 19 9.41 -4.80 6.28
C PRO A 19 10.01 -5.89 5.40
N GLU A 20 10.89 -6.77 5.90
CA GLU A 20 11.48 -7.83 5.08
C GLU A 20 10.44 -8.86 4.68
N ASN A 21 9.69 -9.39 5.65
CA ASN A 21 8.58 -10.31 5.38
C ASN A 21 7.53 -9.70 4.45
N ARG A 22 7.24 -8.40 4.57
CA ARG A 22 6.35 -7.69 3.65
C ARG A 22 6.91 -7.70 2.22
N ASN A 23 8.18 -7.35 2.05
CA ASN A 23 8.80 -7.25 0.73
C ASN A 23 8.87 -8.63 0.07
N THR A 24 9.30 -9.65 0.81
CA THR A 24 9.28 -11.05 0.37
C THR A 24 7.87 -11.46 -0.05
N PHE A 25 6.85 -11.17 0.76
CA PHE A 25 5.46 -11.49 0.45
C PHE A 25 4.96 -10.82 -0.84
N VAL A 26 5.34 -9.55 -1.09
CA VAL A 26 5.01 -8.86 -2.35
C VAL A 26 5.62 -9.58 -3.56
N HIS A 27 6.83 -10.14 -3.41
CA HIS A 27 7.48 -10.90 -4.49
C HIS A 27 6.95 -12.33 -4.62
N THR A 28 6.67 -13.02 -3.51
CA THR A 28 6.29 -14.45 -3.51
C THR A 28 4.79 -14.68 -3.59
N GLY A 29 3.97 -13.66 -3.36
CA GLY A 29 2.51 -13.73 -3.29
C GLY A 29 1.97 -14.61 -2.15
N LEU A 30 0.65 -14.83 -2.18
CA LEU A 30 -0.07 -15.67 -1.22
C LEU A 30 -0.41 -17.03 -1.85
N GLN A 31 -0.06 -18.11 -1.18
CA GLN A 31 -0.53 -19.45 -1.54
C GLN A 31 -1.65 -19.91 -0.59
N VAL A 32 -2.74 -20.40 -1.17
CA VAL A 32 -3.86 -21.03 -0.45
C VAL A 32 -4.27 -22.26 -1.24
N ASP A 33 -4.14 -23.44 -0.64
CA ASP A 33 -4.33 -24.73 -1.31
C ASP A 33 -3.50 -24.82 -2.60
N SER A 34 -4.13 -25.12 -3.74
CA SER A 34 -3.48 -25.14 -5.07
C SER A 34 -3.58 -23.81 -5.82
N MET A 35 -3.96 -22.73 -5.14
CA MET A 35 -4.11 -21.40 -5.73
C MET A 35 -2.97 -20.47 -5.31
N HIS A 36 -2.49 -19.67 -6.26
CA HIS A 36 -1.49 -18.64 -6.04
C HIS A 36 -2.06 -17.26 -6.40
N PHE A 37 -1.99 -16.32 -5.45
CA PHE A 37 -2.47 -14.95 -5.60
C PHE A 37 -1.29 -13.99 -5.58
N ILE A 38 -1.20 -13.17 -6.63
CA ILE A 38 -0.19 -12.11 -6.71
C ILE A 38 -0.47 -11.07 -5.63
N ALA A 39 0.56 -10.71 -4.88
CA ALA A 39 0.49 -9.64 -3.90
C ALA A 39 0.98 -8.33 -4.51
N GLU A 40 0.27 -7.25 -4.22
CA GLU A 40 0.68 -5.90 -4.60
C GLU A 40 1.05 -5.10 -3.35
N ALA A 41 2.07 -4.26 -3.47
CA ALA A 41 2.39 -3.31 -2.41
C ALA A 41 1.19 -2.39 -2.18
N ALA A 42 0.73 -2.29 -0.94
CA ALA A 42 -0.44 -1.48 -0.61
C ALA A 42 -0.18 -0.01 -0.96
N ASN A 43 -1.02 0.56 -1.81
CA ASN A 43 -0.96 1.99 -2.12
C ASN A 43 -1.28 2.79 -0.85
N GLN A 44 -0.28 3.52 -0.34
CA GLN A 44 -0.44 4.35 0.83
C GLN A 44 -0.98 5.71 0.42
N ASN A 45 -2.20 6.02 0.85
CA ASN A 45 -2.77 7.34 0.62
C ASN A 45 -2.10 8.35 1.56
N ILE A 46 -1.12 9.08 1.03
CA ILE A 46 -0.35 10.10 1.74
C ILE A 46 -1.13 11.42 1.92
N LYS A 47 -2.29 11.57 1.28
CA LYS A 47 -3.05 12.81 1.35
C LYS A 47 -3.81 12.91 2.69
N PRO A 48 -3.72 14.06 3.38
CA PRO A 48 -4.54 14.32 4.55
C PRO A 48 -6.03 14.14 4.29
N VAL A 49 -6.68 13.32 5.13
CA VAL A 49 -8.14 13.19 5.10
C VAL A 49 -8.75 14.51 5.57
N GLN A 50 -9.45 15.19 4.66
CA GLN A 50 -10.17 16.43 4.94
C GLN A 50 -11.69 16.19 4.87
N CYS A 51 -12.40 16.68 5.88
CA CYS A 51 -13.85 16.56 5.94
C CYS A 51 -14.54 17.54 5.00
N TYR A 52 -15.39 17.07 4.07
CA TYR A 52 -16.12 17.95 3.15
C TYR A 52 -17.24 18.81 3.81
N ILE A 53 -17.57 18.55 5.08
CA ILE A 53 -18.58 19.32 5.82
C ILE A 53 -17.92 20.47 6.59
N CYS A 54 -16.98 20.16 7.48
CA CYS A 54 -16.37 21.17 8.35
C CYS A 54 -14.98 21.63 7.91
N LEU A 55 -14.42 21.02 6.84
CA LEU A 55 -13.13 21.33 6.23
C LEU A 55 -11.90 21.11 7.13
N LYS A 56 -12.10 20.57 8.33
CA LYS A 56 -11.04 20.12 9.24
C LYS A 56 -10.48 18.77 8.81
N TYR A 57 -9.27 18.47 9.27
CA TYR A 57 -8.56 17.23 8.98
C TYR A 57 -8.95 16.07 9.93
N ASN A 58 -8.48 14.87 9.62
CA ASN A 58 -8.52 13.64 10.43
C ASN A 58 -9.86 12.89 10.49
N HIS A 59 -10.87 13.31 9.73
CA HIS A 59 -12.13 12.55 9.63
C HIS A 59 -12.84 12.80 8.31
N VAL A 60 -13.65 11.83 7.88
CA VAL A 60 -14.53 11.96 6.72
C VAL A 60 -15.90 12.50 7.11
N ALA A 61 -16.65 13.03 6.13
CA ALA A 61 -17.98 13.61 6.31
C ALA A 61 -18.95 12.69 7.07
N LYS A 62 -18.90 11.37 6.83
CA LYS A 62 -19.74 10.37 7.49
C LYS A 62 -19.64 10.41 9.03
N TYR A 63 -18.49 10.79 9.57
CA TYR A 63 -18.24 10.85 11.02
C TYR A 63 -18.17 12.29 11.54
N CYS A 64 -18.56 13.28 10.74
CA CYS A 64 -18.56 14.66 11.15
C CYS A 64 -19.71 14.93 12.14
N LYS A 65 -19.43 15.67 13.20
CA LYS A 65 -20.43 16.13 14.17
C LYS A 65 -21.06 17.48 13.78
N THR A 66 -20.52 18.14 12.77
CA THR A 66 -20.99 19.45 12.32
C THR A 66 -22.25 19.26 11.48
N LYS A 67 -23.33 19.99 11.82
CA LYS A 67 -24.61 19.90 11.11
C LYS A 67 -24.66 20.76 9.85
N GLN A 68 -23.97 21.91 9.87
CA GLN A 68 -23.93 22.87 8.77
C GLN A 68 -22.62 22.71 7.98
N GLN A 69 -22.70 22.85 6.66
CA GLN A 69 -21.53 22.84 5.80
C GLN A 69 -20.79 24.19 5.90
N ILE A 70 -19.47 24.13 6.00
CA ILE A 70 -18.59 25.29 6.01
C ILE A 70 -18.14 25.56 4.57
N CYS A 71 -18.18 26.83 4.18
CA CYS A 71 -17.76 27.27 2.87
C CYS A 71 -16.23 27.26 2.77
N ALA A 72 -15.68 26.54 1.80
CA ALA A 72 -14.23 26.46 1.61
C ALA A 72 -13.60 27.76 1.13
N ARG A 73 -14.40 28.71 0.63
CA ARG A 73 -13.91 30.02 0.18
C ARG A 73 -13.82 31.03 1.32
N CYS A 74 -14.89 31.23 2.08
CA CYS A 74 -14.98 32.31 3.06
C CYS A 74 -15.09 31.84 4.53
N GLY A 75 -15.25 30.54 4.78
CA GLY A 75 -15.41 29.98 6.12
C GLY A 75 -16.80 30.15 6.74
N GLY A 76 -17.79 30.66 6.00
CA GLY A 76 -19.17 30.82 6.48
C GLY A 76 -19.98 29.51 6.52
N ASN A 77 -21.11 29.51 7.23
CA ASN A 77 -21.98 28.34 7.39
C ASN A 77 -22.95 28.16 6.19
N HIS A 78 -22.39 27.91 5.01
CA HIS A 78 -23.14 27.62 3.79
C HIS A 78 -22.32 26.76 2.82
N ARG A 79 -22.97 26.22 1.79
CA ARG A 79 -22.28 25.53 0.69
C ARG A 79 -21.51 26.52 -0.17
N ILE A 80 -20.36 26.13 -0.71
CA ILE A 80 -19.56 27.01 -1.58
C ILE A 80 -20.36 27.59 -2.76
N GLU A 81 -21.34 26.84 -3.28
CA GLU A 81 -22.27 27.25 -4.35
C GLU A 81 -23.19 28.42 -3.96
N GLN A 82 -23.48 28.58 -2.67
CA GLN A 82 -24.33 29.63 -2.11
C GLN A 82 -23.51 30.79 -1.52
N CYS A 83 -22.20 30.82 -1.79
CA CYS A 83 -21.33 31.84 -1.26
C CYS A 83 -21.59 33.18 -1.95
N ALA A 84 -22.16 34.13 -1.20
CA ALA A 84 -22.37 35.51 -1.65
C ALA A 84 -21.15 36.42 -1.37
N ALA A 85 -20.06 35.88 -0.83
CA ALA A 85 -18.84 36.65 -0.62
C ALA A 85 -18.21 37.02 -1.98
N ALA A 86 -17.71 38.26 -2.08
CA ALA A 86 -17.02 38.73 -3.26
C ALA A 86 -15.77 37.86 -3.54
N SER A 87 -15.34 37.81 -4.81
CA SER A 87 -14.28 36.89 -5.26
C SER A 87 -12.91 37.14 -4.61
N ASP A 88 -12.68 38.34 -4.10
CA ASP A 88 -11.49 38.77 -3.34
C ASP A 88 -11.52 38.29 -1.88
N VAL A 89 -12.69 37.95 -1.35
CA VAL A 89 -12.85 37.47 0.04
C VAL A 89 -12.63 35.96 0.09
N VAL A 90 -11.35 35.59 0.16
CA VAL A 90 -10.93 34.21 0.37
C VAL A 90 -10.20 34.07 1.70
N LYS A 91 -10.74 33.23 2.58
CA LYS A 91 -10.19 32.96 3.90
C LYS A 91 -10.25 31.47 4.24
N CYS A 92 -9.09 30.90 4.51
CA CYS A 92 -8.97 29.52 4.93
C CYS A 92 -9.47 29.34 6.37
N CYS A 93 -10.41 28.43 6.61
CA CYS A 93 -10.90 28.15 7.97
C CYS A 93 -9.88 27.42 8.87
N ASN A 94 -8.83 26.84 8.28
CA ASN A 94 -7.84 26.06 9.03
C ASN A 94 -6.64 26.91 9.48
N CYS A 95 -6.15 27.82 8.63
CA CYS A 95 -4.98 28.65 8.94
C CYS A 95 -5.26 30.16 8.88
N ASN A 96 -6.49 30.59 8.58
CA ASN A 96 -6.89 31.99 8.40
C ASN A 96 -6.14 32.77 7.30
N GLY A 97 -5.45 32.08 6.39
CA GLY A 97 -4.74 32.71 5.27
C GLY A 97 -5.63 33.02 4.06
N SER A 98 -5.11 33.82 3.13
CA SER A 98 -5.80 34.28 1.92
C SER A 98 -5.84 33.23 0.80
N HIS A 99 -6.40 32.05 1.07
CA HIS A 99 -6.58 30.96 0.12
C HIS A 99 -7.78 30.08 0.52
N ILE A 100 -8.30 29.28 -0.42
CA ILE A 100 -9.39 28.36 -0.13
C ILE A 100 -8.94 27.26 0.85
N ALA A 101 -9.83 26.81 1.73
CA ALA A 101 -9.49 25.84 2.77
C ALA A 101 -8.98 24.48 2.28
N THR A 102 -9.13 24.17 0.99
CA THR A 102 -8.67 22.94 0.32
C THR A 102 -7.37 23.14 -0.46
N SER A 103 -6.72 24.30 -0.35
CA SER A 103 -5.46 24.60 -1.03
C SER A 103 -4.29 23.77 -0.48
N SER A 104 -3.47 23.21 -1.36
CA SER A 104 -2.20 22.55 -1.02
C SER A 104 -1.19 23.51 -0.39
N GLU A 105 -1.34 24.82 -0.65
CA GLU A 105 -0.46 25.85 -0.09
C GLU A 105 -0.76 26.17 1.37
N CYS A 106 -1.84 25.61 1.93
CA CYS A 106 -2.19 25.82 3.32
C CYS A 106 -1.11 25.27 4.26
N ALA A 107 -0.62 26.10 5.17
CA ALA A 107 0.39 25.68 6.16
C ALA A 107 -0.09 24.48 7.00
N THR A 108 -1.37 24.49 7.40
CA THR A 108 -1.97 23.36 8.14
C THR A 108 -2.08 22.09 7.29
N TYR A 109 -2.35 22.22 5.99
CA TYR A 109 -2.35 21.07 5.07
C TYR A 109 -0.94 20.45 5.01
N LYS A 110 0.08 21.28 4.77
CA LYS A 110 1.49 20.84 4.69
C LYS A 110 1.94 20.17 5.98
N GLU A 111 1.50 20.67 7.14
CA GLU A 111 1.77 20.03 8.43
C GLU A 111 1.13 18.64 8.55
N GLN A 112 -0.15 18.51 8.18
CA GLN A 112 -0.82 17.19 8.20
C GLN A 112 -0.18 16.22 7.20
N GLU A 113 0.20 16.69 6.02
CA GLU A 113 0.88 15.89 5.00
C GLU A 113 2.24 15.39 5.50
N LYS A 114 3.05 16.26 6.11
CA LYS A 114 4.30 15.86 6.78
C LYS A 114 4.06 14.80 7.86
N ARG A 115 3.02 14.97 8.68
CA ARG A 115 2.67 14.00 9.72
C ARG A 115 2.35 12.63 9.13
N ILE A 116 1.55 12.57 8.06
CA ILE A 116 1.20 11.32 7.39
C ILE A 116 2.44 10.70 6.76
N ASN A 117 3.23 11.48 6.02
CA ASN A 117 4.48 11.00 5.43
C ASN A 117 5.44 10.41 6.47
N ASN A 118 5.56 11.03 7.65
CA ASN A 118 6.38 10.48 8.73
C ASN A 118 5.85 9.13 9.24
N LEU A 119 4.54 8.99 9.38
CA LEU A 119 3.93 7.71 9.77
C LEU A 119 4.15 6.63 8.70
N VAL A 120 4.02 6.99 7.42
CA VAL A 120 4.30 6.08 6.30
C VAL A 120 5.78 5.68 6.28
N ASN A 121 6.69 6.64 6.43
CA ASN A 121 8.14 6.39 6.45
C ASN A 121 8.56 5.50 7.61
N GLN A 122 7.98 5.67 8.80
CA GLN A 122 8.24 4.77 9.93
C GLN A 122 7.86 3.31 9.62
N CYS A 123 6.80 3.08 8.84
CA CYS A 123 6.41 1.74 8.42
C CYS A 123 7.16 1.23 7.17
N SER A 124 7.87 2.12 6.45
CA SER A 124 8.49 1.83 5.15
C SER A 124 10.02 1.85 5.20
N ALA A 125 10.62 2.45 6.22
CA ALA A 125 12.06 2.49 6.40
C ALA A 125 12.59 1.08 6.72
N PRO A 126 13.64 0.61 6.02
CA PRO A 126 14.37 -0.56 6.46
C PRO A 126 15.11 -0.18 7.74
N ASN A 127 14.72 -0.76 8.89
CA ASN A 127 15.66 -0.83 10.00
C ASN A 127 16.76 -1.80 9.55
N ILE A 128 17.84 -1.27 9.00
CA ILE A 128 19.07 -2.03 8.76
C ILE A 128 19.80 -2.10 10.10
N PRO A 129 19.86 -3.28 10.71
CA PRO A 129 21.15 -3.88 10.98
C PRO A 129 21.37 -4.89 9.88
N THR A 130 22.42 -4.69 9.08
CA THR A 130 22.98 -5.73 8.21
C THR A 130 23.44 -6.86 9.13
N THR A 131 22.51 -7.72 9.55
CA THR A 131 22.86 -9.02 10.09
C THR A 131 22.72 -9.94 8.90
N SER A 132 23.85 -10.15 8.22
CA SER A 132 24.04 -11.29 7.34
C SER A 132 23.31 -12.49 7.94
N ALA A 133 22.37 -13.08 7.19
CA ALA A 133 21.72 -14.30 7.61
C ALA A 133 22.80 -15.28 8.10
N PRO A 134 22.65 -15.91 9.28
CA PRO A 134 23.57 -16.96 9.67
C PRO A 134 23.49 -18.02 8.57
N ALA A 135 24.62 -18.39 7.98
CA ALA A 135 24.68 -19.45 7.00
C ALA A 135 24.16 -20.73 7.68
N ILE A 136 22.95 -21.16 7.35
CA ILE A 136 22.33 -22.36 7.94
C ILE A 136 22.89 -23.64 7.31
N HIS A 137 23.77 -23.55 6.30
CA HIS A 137 24.31 -24.73 5.64
C HIS A 137 25.72 -24.46 5.10
N ASP A 138 26.61 -25.41 5.35
CA ASP A 138 27.93 -25.50 4.73
C ASP A 138 27.73 -25.71 3.22
N LEU A 139 28.25 -24.80 2.40
CA LEU A 139 28.17 -24.89 0.93
C LEU A 139 28.93 -26.10 0.36
N ASN A 140 29.65 -26.83 1.21
CA ASN A 140 30.42 -28.01 0.83
C ASN A 140 29.62 -29.33 0.86
N GLU A 141 28.34 -29.31 1.27
CA GLU A 141 27.50 -30.53 1.35
C GLU A 141 26.35 -30.52 0.34
N PHE A 142 26.58 -29.99 -0.87
CA PHE A 142 25.65 -30.21 -1.98
C PHE A 142 26.15 -31.39 -2.82
N PRO A 143 25.47 -32.55 -2.81
CA PRO A 143 25.87 -33.67 -3.67
C PRO A 143 25.79 -33.22 -5.12
N SER A 144 26.80 -33.59 -5.90
CA SER A 144 26.85 -33.27 -7.33
C SER A 144 25.57 -33.75 -8.01
N LEU A 145 24.94 -32.84 -8.75
CA LEU A 145 23.74 -33.15 -9.52
C LEU A 145 24.03 -34.38 -10.40
N PRO A 146 23.17 -35.42 -10.38
CA PRO A 146 23.30 -36.52 -11.31
C PRO A 146 23.38 -35.96 -12.73
N ASN A 147 24.36 -36.39 -13.50
CA ASN A 147 24.55 -35.92 -14.87
C ASN A 147 23.41 -36.45 -15.76
N LEU A 148 22.26 -35.76 -15.74
CA LEU A 148 21.04 -36.16 -16.43
C LEU A 148 21.22 -36.18 -17.95
N LEU A 149 22.16 -35.37 -18.47
CA LEU A 149 22.56 -35.38 -19.89
C LEU A 149 23.18 -36.72 -20.30
N GLN A 150 23.99 -37.33 -19.43
CA GLN A 150 24.63 -38.61 -19.73
C GLN A 150 23.62 -39.77 -19.72
N ARG A 151 22.65 -39.75 -18.78
CA ARG A 151 21.52 -40.71 -18.77
C ARG A 151 20.60 -40.56 -19.98
N GLN A 152 20.40 -39.33 -20.48
CA GLN A 152 19.60 -39.10 -21.68
C GLN A 152 20.32 -39.61 -22.93
N GLN A 153 21.64 -39.40 -23.03
CA GLN A 153 22.44 -39.91 -24.14
C GLN A 153 22.53 -41.44 -24.18
N GLU A 154 22.68 -42.10 -23.03
CA GLU A 154 22.69 -43.57 -22.95
C GLU A 154 21.31 -44.18 -23.29
N ARG A 155 20.21 -43.52 -22.90
CA ARG A 155 18.85 -43.96 -23.29
C ARG A 155 18.61 -43.82 -24.79
N ILE A 156 18.99 -42.69 -25.37
CA ILE A 156 18.85 -42.45 -26.81
C ILE A 156 19.71 -43.45 -27.60
N HIS A 157 20.92 -43.76 -27.13
CA HIS A 157 21.79 -44.73 -27.80
C HIS A 157 21.23 -46.16 -27.75
N ASN A 158 20.68 -46.60 -26.62
CA ASN A 158 20.11 -47.95 -26.51
C ASN A 158 18.79 -48.10 -27.29
N GLU A 159 17.93 -47.08 -27.32
CA GLU A 159 16.69 -47.10 -28.11
C GLU A 159 16.97 -47.08 -29.63
N LEU A 160 18.05 -46.42 -30.08
CA LEU A 160 18.45 -46.39 -31.50
C LEU A 160 19.09 -47.70 -31.98
N PHE A 161 19.75 -48.45 -31.09
CA PHE A 161 20.41 -49.71 -31.44
C PHE A 161 19.41 -50.89 -31.56
N ASP A 162 18.33 -50.87 -30.79
CA ASP A 162 17.28 -51.89 -30.86
C ASP A 162 16.39 -51.77 -32.12
N GLU A 163 16.33 -50.58 -32.75
CA GLU A 163 15.64 -50.37 -34.04
C GLU A 163 16.48 -50.76 -35.27
N ILE A 164 17.78 -51.01 -35.12
CA ILE A 164 18.69 -51.34 -36.24
C ILE A 164 18.95 -52.85 -36.35
N ILE A 165 18.61 -53.65 -35.32
CA ILE A 165 18.85 -55.10 -35.26
C ILE A 165 17.57 -55.96 -35.44
N ASN A 166 16.42 -55.35 -35.78
CA ASN A 166 15.21 -56.07 -36.23
C ASN A 166 14.87 -55.78 -37.70
#